data_AF-A0A126R8G9-F1
#
_entry.id   AF-A0A126R8G9-F1
#
_cell.length_a   1.000
_cell.length_b   1.000
_cell.length_c   1.000
_cell.angle_alpha   90.00
_cell.angle_beta   90.00
_cell.angle_gamma   90.00
#
_symmetry.space_group_name_H-M   'P 1'
#
loop_
_entity.id
_entity.type
_entity.pdbx_description
1 polymer ?
#
loop_
_entity_poly.entity_id
_entity_poly.type
_entity_poly.pdbx_seq_one_letter_code
_entity_poly.pdbx_strand_id
1 'polypeptide(L)'
;MSRTAKIGGVAALAGMMMAVVVAGVVTRERPAQVATPVQQTAAVPEALARELDRCATLTMPDAGCEAAWAANRRRFFGEEGARP
;
A
#
# COMPACT_ATOMS: atom_id res chain seq x y z
N MET A 1 -5.25 30.40 25.15
CA MET A 1 -4.57 29.24 24.52
C MET A 1 -3.07 29.48 24.56
N SER A 2 -2.35 28.77 25.44
CA SER A 2 -0.91 28.98 25.66
C SER A 2 -0.11 28.84 24.37
N ARG A 3 0.89 29.70 24.14
CA ARG A 3 1.81 29.61 23.00
C ARG A 3 2.50 28.24 22.93
N THR A 4 2.79 27.64 24.08
CA THR A 4 3.40 26.30 24.18
C THR A 4 2.47 25.19 23.66
N ALA A 5 1.16 25.30 23.90
CA ALA A 5 0.18 24.35 23.38
C ALA A 5 0.03 24.45 21.86
N LYS A 6 0.15 25.66 21.29
CA LYS A 6 0.14 25.86 19.82
C LYS A 6 1.39 25.27 19.16
N ILE A 7 2.56 25.49 19.76
CA ILE A 7 3.84 24.97 19.25
C ILE A 7 3.86 23.44 19.31
N GLY A 8 3.38 22.84 20.41
CA GLY A 8 3.28 21.39 20.54
C GLY A 8 2.38 20.75 19.48
N GLY A 9 1.23 21.36 19.19
CA GLY A 9 0.32 20.87 18.15
C GLY A 9 0.94 20.91 16.74
N VAL A 10 1.61 22.01 16.38
CA VAL A 10 2.27 22.13 15.07
C VAL A 10 3.41 21.12 14.92
N ALA A 11 4.20 20.91 15.96
CA ALA A 11 5.29 19.93 15.94
C ALA A 11 4.77 18.49 15.76
N ALA A 12 3.67 18.13 16.40
CA ALA A 12 3.06 16.81 16.25
C ALA A 12 2.56 16.57 14.82
N LEU A 13 1.88 17.56 14.21
CA LEU A 13 1.40 17.47 12.84
C LEU A 13 2.56 17.33 11.83
N ALA A 14 3.62 18.12 11.99
CA ALA A 14 4.80 18.03 11.14
C ALA A 14 5.48 16.66 11.26
N GLY A 15 5.60 16.12 12.48
CA GLY A 15 6.14 14.78 12.71
C GLY A 15 5.30 13.67 12.07
N MET A 16 3.96 13.76 12.18
CA MET A 16 3.05 12.80 11.56
C MET A 16 3.14 12.84 10.03
N MET A 17 3.19 14.04 9.44
CA MET A 17 3.35 14.20 7.99
C MET A 17 4.69 13.64 7.51
N MET A 18 5.78 13.86 8.25
CA MET A 18 7.09 13.30 7.94
C MET A 18 7.08 11.77 8.01
N ALA A 19 6.42 11.18 9.02
CA ALA A 19 6.30 9.73 9.14
C ALA A 19 5.58 9.09 7.95
N VAL A 20 4.51 9.73 7.44
CA VAL A 20 3.78 9.27 6.25
C VAL A 20 4.66 9.33 5.00
N VAL A 21 5.43 10.40 4.82
CA VAL A 21 6.37 10.53 3.69
C VAL A 21 7.44 9.44 3.74
N VAL A 22 8.06 9.21 4.91
CA VAL A 22 9.08 8.17 5.09
C VAL A 22 8.50 6.78 4.81
N ALA A 23 7.29 6.47 5.31
CA ALA A 23 6.64 5.20 5.03
C ALA A 23 6.37 4.99 3.53
N GLY A 24 5.94 6.05 2.82
CA GLY A 24 5.76 6.01 1.37
C GLY A 24 7.06 5.77 0.59
N VAL A 25 8.16 6.38 1.01
CA VAL A 25 9.47 6.15 0.39
C VAL A 25 10.01 4.75 0.68
N VAL A 26 9.96 4.29 1.93
CA VAL A 26 10.44 2.96 2.33
C VAL A 26 9.66 1.82 1.67
N THR A 27 8.37 2.00 1.44
CA THR A 27 7.55 1.02 0.72
C THR A 27 7.87 0.99 -0.78
N ARG A 28 8.26 2.13 -1.36
CA ARG A 28 8.69 2.25 -2.76
C ARG A 28 10.10 1.71 -3.01
N GLU A 29 11.02 1.95 -2.07
CA GLU A 29 12.44 1.57 -2.09
C GLU A 29 12.70 0.13 -1.58
N ARG A 30 11.69 -0.73 -1.49
CA ARG A 30 11.90 -2.17 -1.27
C ARG A 30 11.85 -2.92 -2.62
N PRO A 31 12.92 -2.91 -3.44
CA PRO A 31 13.08 -3.93 -4.45
C PRO A 31 13.25 -5.29 -3.75
N ALA A 32 12.45 -6.27 -4.17
CA ALA A 32 12.21 -7.54 -3.49
C ALA A 32 13.48 -8.34 -3.19
N GLN A 33 13.65 -8.85 -1.95
CA GLN A 33 14.38 -10.10 -1.66
C GLN A 33 13.98 -10.70 -0.30
N VAL A 34 12.94 -11.54 -0.28
CA VAL A 34 12.98 -12.82 0.47
C VAL A 34 12.08 -13.77 -0.30
N ALA A 35 12.66 -14.80 -0.93
CA ALA A 35 11.92 -15.96 -1.39
C ALA A 35 11.31 -16.64 -0.15
N THR A 36 10.07 -16.26 0.16
CA THR A 36 9.23 -17.05 1.06
C THR A 36 8.87 -18.34 0.32
N PRO A 37 8.87 -19.51 0.99
CA PRO A 37 8.36 -20.70 0.34
C PRO A 37 6.94 -20.38 -0.10
N VAL A 38 6.66 -20.57 -1.39
CA VAL A 38 5.33 -20.38 -1.95
C VAL A 38 4.45 -21.43 -1.28
N GLN A 39 3.82 -21.09 -0.14
CA GLN A 39 2.48 -21.60 0.12
C GLN A 39 1.71 -21.31 -1.15
N GLN A 40 1.16 -22.36 -1.77
CA GLN A 40 0.35 -22.28 -2.98
C GLN A 40 -0.95 -21.52 -2.68
N THR A 41 -0.86 -20.25 -2.34
CA THR A 41 -1.92 -19.29 -2.55
C THR A 41 -2.10 -19.23 -4.06
N ALA A 42 -3.32 -19.48 -4.53
CA ALA A 42 -3.66 -19.61 -5.94
C ALA A 42 -2.88 -18.60 -6.79
N ALA A 43 -1.93 -19.11 -7.60
CA ALA A 43 -0.95 -18.30 -8.31
C ALA A 43 -1.63 -17.06 -8.91
N VAL A 44 -1.04 -15.88 -8.68
CA VAL A 44 -1.50 -14.65 -9.31
C VAL A 44 -1.44 -14.87 -10.81
N PRO A 45 -2.53 -14.63 -11.56
CA PRO A 45 -2.47 -14.76 -13.01
C PRO A 45 -1.37 -13.84 -13.55
N GLU A 46 -0.52 -14.34 -14.44
CA GLU A 46 0.61 -13.59 -15.02
C GLU A 46 0.21 -12.21 -15.58
N ALA A 47 -1.03 -12.09 -16.06
CA ALA A 47 -1.58 -10.80 -16.50
C ALA A 47 -1.80 -9.81 -15.35
N LEU A 48 -2.27 -10.29 -14.19
CA LEU A 48 -2.48 -9.47 -13.00
C LEU A 48 -1.14 -9.05 -12.38
N ALA A 49 -0.16 -9.96 -12.33
CA ALA A 49 1.19 -9.63 -11.85
C ALA A 49 1.83 -8.50 -12.68
N ARG A 50 1.80 -8.61 -14.02
CA ARG A 50 2.28 -7.54 -14.91
C ARG A 50 1.55 -6.22 -14.76
N GLU A 51 0.26 -6.25 -14.46
CA GLU A 51 -0.51 -5.02 -14.25
C GLU A 51 -0.12 -4.35 -12.92
N LEU A 52 0.08 -5.12 -11.85
CA LEU A 52 0.57 -4.59 -10.57
C LEU A 52 1.96 -3.96 -10.69
N ASP A 53 2.87 -4.58 -11.46
CA ASP A 53 4.19 -4.01 -11.73
C ASP A 53 4.12 -2.69 -12.49
N ARG A 54 3.22 -2.58 -13.48
CA ARG A 54 2.97 -1.31 -14.16
C ARG A 54 2.45 -0.26 -13.17
N CYS A 55 1.47 -0.63 -12.36
CA CYS A 55 0.84 0.26 -11.39
C CYS A 55 1.81 0.82 -10.35
N ALA A 56 2.84 0.06 -9.95
CA ALA A 56 3.87 0.53 -9.01
C ALA A 56 4.69 1.72 -9.55
N THR A 57 4.71 1.94 -10.87
CA THR A 57 5.44 3.05 -11.50
C THR A 57 4.60 4.31 -11.66
N LEU A 58 3.27 4.22 -11.55
CA LEU A 58 2.36 5.35 -11.75
C LEU A 58 2.28 6.24 -10.50
N THR A 59 2.32 7.56 -10.73
CA THR A 59 2.22 8.59 -9.69
C THR A 59 0.90 9.35 -9.73
N MET A 60 0.07 9.09 -10.75
CA MET A 60 -1.28 9.63 -10.88
C MET A 60 -2.31 8.55 -10.54
N PRO A 61 -3.48 8.94 -9.99
CA PRO A 61 -4.57 8.01 -9.75
C PRO A 61 -5.00 7.32 -11.05
N ASP A 62 -5.08 6.00 -11.01
CA ASP A 62 -5.52 5.18 -12.14
C ASP A 62 -6.56 4.15 -11.68
N ALA A 63 -7.74 4.20 -12.29
CA ALA A 63 -8.86 3.33 -11.91
C ALA A 63 -8.57 1.84 -12.23
N GLY A 64 -7.75 1.56 -13.25
CA GLY A 64 -7.32 0.20 -13.58
C GLY A 64 -6.43 -0.39 -12.49
N CYS A 65 -5.52 0.42 -11.95
CA CYS A 65 -4.65 0.03 -10.84
C CYS A 65 -5.41 -0.25 -9.55
N GLU A 66 -6.40 0.56 -9.22
CA GLU A 66 -7.25 0.31 -8.05
C GLU A 66 -8.02 -1.02 -8.19
N ALA A 67 -8.51 -1.33 -9.38
CA ALA A 67 -9.19 -2.59 -9.66
C ALA A 67 -8.24 -3.81 -9.58
N ALA A 68 -7.01 -3.69 -10.10
CA ALA A 68 -5.98 -4.72 -10.01
C ALA A 68 -5.60 -5.00 -8.54
N TRP A 69 -5.43 -3.95 -7.73
CA TRP A 69 -5.17 -4.09 -6.30
C TRP A 69 -6.33 -4.71 -5.53
N ALA A 70 -7.58 -4.33 -5.84
CA ALA A 70 -8.76 -4.96 -5.25
C ALA A 70 -8.82 -6.46 -5.58
N ALA A 71 -8.54 -6.86 -6.82
CA ALA A 71 -8.48 -8.26 -7.24
C ALA A 71 -7.37 -9.05 -6.53
N ASN A 72 -6.20 -8.44 -6.34
CA ASN A 72 -5.10 -9.04 -5.60
C ASN A 72 -5.45 -9.23 -4.11
N ARG A 73 -6.06 -8.23 -3.46
CA ARG A 73 -6.46 -8.31 -2.05
C ARG A 73 -7.50 -9.39 -1.78
N ARG A 74 -8.53 -9.52 -2.63
CA ARG A 74 -9.59 -10.54 -2.49
C ARG A 74 -9.03 -11.97 -2.46
N ARG A 75 -7.87 -12.21 -3.08
CA ARG A 75 -7.20 -13.51 -3.09
C ARG A 75 -6.64 -13.92 -1.72
N PHE A 76 -6.22 -12.96 -0.91
CA PHE A 76 -5.60 -13.21 0.39
C PHE A 76 -6.58 -13.03 1.55
N PHE A 77 -7.50 -12.08 1.45
CA PHE A 77 -8.46 -11.75 2.51
C PHE A 77 -9.85 -12.35 2.30
N GLY A 78 -10.08 -13.05 1.19
CA GLY A 78 -11.42 -13.49 0.78
C GLY A 78 -12.30 -12.30 0.36
N GLU A 79 -13.52 -12.59 -0.10
CA GLU A 79 -14.54 -11.55 -0.21
C GLU A 79 -15.06 -11.23 1.19
N GLU A 80 -14.58 -10.15 1.80
CA GLU A 80 -15.18 -9.57 3.00
C GLU A 80 -16.64 -9.17 2.70
N GLY A 81 -17.55 -10.13 2.78
CA GLY A 81 -18.94 -9.97 2.38
C GLY A 81 -19.69 -11.26 2.08
N ALA A 82 -19.00 -12.37 1.78
CA ALA A 82 -19.65 -13.68 1.66
C ALA A 82 -19.92 -14.27 3.06
N ARG A 83 -20.86 -13.66 3.78
CA ARG A 83 -21.58 -14.36 4.86
C ARG A 83 -22.49 -15.38 4.17
N PRO A 84 -22.47 -16.68 4.54
CA PRO A 84 -23.42 -17.65 4.01
C PRO A 84 -24.86 -17.27 4.35
#